data_AF-A0A3Q3M9X7-F1
#
_entry.id   AF-A0A3Q3M9X7-F1
#
_cell.length_a   1.000
_cell.length_b   1.000
_cell.length_c   1.000
_cell.angle_alpha   90.00
_cell.angle_beta   90.00
_cell.angle_gamma   90.00
#
_symmetry.space_group_name_H-M   'P 1'
#
loop_
_entity.id
_entity.type
_entity.pdbx_description
1 polymer ?
#
loop_
_entity_poly.entity_id
_entity_poly.type
_entity_poly.pdbx_seq_one_letter_code
_entity_poly.pdbx_strand_id
1 'polypeptide(L)'
;MEAVLNYKTDDLEDYYGLLGCDELSTTEQILSEYKIRALACHPDKNLQNPGAVADFQKLQEAKDVLCNQTKRKNYDLWKISGITVSFHNWCALNDSVKTSVHWAVRDRKEPMLEASKAQVPGSAQSARTSLCDALPSSSDYCHQLWRLVPDSSTSLLQRFRNYEI
;
A
#
# COMPACT_ATOMS: atom_id res chain seq x y z
N MET A 1 -25.56 1.27 38.98
CA MET A 1 -24.94 0.03 38.45
C MET A 1 -24.45 0.20 37.00
N GLU A 2 -24.42 1.42 36.44
CA GLU A 2 -24.09 1.65 35.02
C GLU A 2 -22.63 2.07 34.79
N ALA A 3 -21.89 2.38 35.86
CA ALA A 3 -20.44 2.67 35.82
C ALA A 3 -19.55 1.41 35.73
N VAL A 4 -20.14 0.22 35.53
CA VAL A 4 -19.40 -1.03 35.22
C VAL A 4 -19.21 -1.18 33.70
N LEU A 5 -20.01 -0.47 32.89
CA LEU A 5 -19.75 -0.24 31.47
C LEU A 5 -18.72 0.90 31.29
N ASN A 6 -17.75 0.99 32.20
CA ASN A 6 -16.78 2.07 32.26
C ASN A 6 -15.80 1.94 31.08
N TYR A 7 -16.16 2.63 29.99
CA TYR A 7 -15.31 3.46 29.14
C TYR A 7 -13.81 3.31 29.42
N LYS A 8 -13.14 2.48 28.62
CA LYS A 8 -11.78 2.80 28.26
C LYS A 8 -11.87 3.75 27.08
N THR A 9 -11.39 4.97 27.31
CA THR A 9 -11.05 5.95 26.28
C THR A 9 -10.48 5.21 25.08
N ASP A 10 -11.23 5.24 23.99
CA ASP A 10 -10.82 4.89 22.64
C ASP A 10 -9.33 5.18 22.47
N ASP A 11 -8.53 4.11 22.39
CA ASP A 11 -7.43 4.15 21.46
C ASP A 11 -8.11 4.39 20.11
N LEU A 12 -8.20 5.67 19.69
CA LEU A 12 -8.82 6.09 18.42
C LEU A 12 -8.16 5.43 17.20
N GLU A 13 -7.12 4.64 17.44
CA GLU A 13 -6.33 3.86 16.51
C GLU A 13 -6.52 2.34 16.67
N ASP A 14 -7.25 1.83 17.68
CA ASP A 14 -7.55 0.39 17.79
C ASP A 14 -8.79 -0.02 17.00
N TYR A 15 -8.59 -0.79 15.94
CA TYR A 15 -9.65 -1.29 15.07
C TYR A 15 -10.65 -2.21 15.78
N TYR A 16 -10.23 -2.95 16.80
CA TYR A 16 -11.13 -3.80 17.58
C TYR A 16 -12.08 -2.96 18.44
N GLY A 17 -11.55 -1.97 19.14
CA GLY A 17 -12.37 -1.00 19.90
C GLY A 17 -13.30 -0.17 19.03
N LEU A 18 -12.82 0.26 17.86
CA LEU A 18 -13.61 1.00 16.86
C LEU A 18 -14.80 0.21 16.31
N LEU A 19 -14.72 -1.11 16.21
CA LEU A 19 -15.86 -1.95 15.84
C LEU A 19 -16.61 -2.52 17.06
N GLY A 20 -16.01 -2.48 18.24
CA GLY A 20 -16.55 -3.13 19.45
C GLY A 20 -16.52 -4.64 19.39
N CYS A 21 -15.62 -5.19 18.59
CA CYS A 21 -15.40 -6.62 18.48
C CYS A 21 -14.15 -7.04 19.25
N ASP A 22 -14.02 -8.34 19.47
CA ASP A 22 -12.87 -8.91 20.13
C ASP A 22 -11.88 -9.49 19.12
N GLU A 23 -10.65 -9.75 19.57
CA GLU A 23 -9.61 -10.41 18.79
C GLU A 23 -9.99 -11.85 18.42
N LEU A 24 -10.98 -12.43 19.11
CA LEU A 24 -11.56 -13.74 18.84
C LEU A 24 -12.79 -13.70 17.92
N SER A 25 -13.29 -12.50 17.58
CA SER A 25 -14.48 -12.37 16.73
C SER A 25 -14.25 -12.90 15.32
N THR A 26 -15.26 -13.60 14.80
CA THR A 26 -15.26 -14.12 13.43
C THR A 26 -15.47 -12.98 12.42
N THR A 27 -15.10 -13.21 11.15
CA THR A 27 -15.28 -12.23 10.08
C THR A 27 -16.75 -11.84 9.90
N GLU A 28 -17.67 -12.78 10.05
CA GLU A 28 -19.11 -12.53 9.97
C GLU A 28 -19.60 -11.59 11.09
N GLN A 29 -19.13 -11.80 12.32
CA GLN A 29 -19.44 -10.93 13.45
C GLN A 29 -18.87 -9.52 13.27
N ILE A 30 -17.64 -9.42 12.77
CA ILE A 30 -17.01 -8.14 12.46
C ILE A 30 -17.83 -7.35 11.43
N LEU A 31 -18.36 -8.03 10.41
CA LEU A 31 -19.22 -7.42 9.40
C LEU A 31 -20.59 -7.00 9.97
N SER A 32 -21.18 -7.78 10.89
CA SER A 32 -22.44 -7.39 11.52
C SER A 32 -22.29 -6.17 12.41
N GLU A 33 -21.25 -6.12 13.24
CA GLU A 33 -20.96 -4.97 14.10
C GLU A 33 -20.64 -3.72 13.29
N TYR A 34 -19.86 -3.86 12.22
CA TYR A 34 -19.61 -2.78 11.27
C TYR A 34 -20.91 -2.20 10.70
N LYS A 35 -21.86 -3.04 10.27
CA LYS A 35 -23.13 -2.57 9.71
C LYS A 35 -23.92 -1.75 10.73
N ILE A 36 -23.98 -2.19 11.98
CA ILE A 36 -24.69 -1.49 13.05
C ILE A 36 -24.06 -0.11 13.30
N ARG A 37 -22.73 -0.04 13.42
CA ARG A 37 -22.00 1.21 13.67
C ARG A 37 -22.03 2.15 12.47
N ALA A 38 -21.89 1.63 11.25
CA ALA A 38 -21.96 2.41 10.02
C ALA A 38 -23.32 3.12 9.88
N LEU A 39 -24.43 2.47 10.25
CA LEU A 39 -25.77 3.08 10.23
C LEU A 39 -25.97 4.14 11.32
N ALA A 40 -25.24 4.02 12.44
CA ALA A 40 -25.25 5.00 13.52
C ALA A 40 -24.43 6.25 13.15
N CYS A 41 -23.25 6.07 12.56
CA CYS A 41 -22.32 7.13 12.16
C CYS A 41 -22.56 7.66 10.73
N HIS A 42 -23.65 7.27 10.07
CA HIS A 42 -23.89 7.62 8.68
C HIS A 42 -23.94 9.16 8.47
N PRO A 43 -23.17 9.73 7.53
CA PRO A 43 -23.05 11.18 7.38
C PRO A 43 -24.36 11.86 6.98
N ASP A 44 -25.25 11.18 6.25
CA ASP A 44 -26.58 11.69 5.87
C ASP A 44 -27.51 11.90 7.07
N LYS A 45 -27.36 11.07 8.11
CA LYS A 45 -28.16 11.19 9.35
C LYS A 45 -27.52 12.15 10.36
N ASN A 46 -26.22 12.39 10.23
CA ASN A 46 -25.40 13.17 11.16
C ASN A 46 -24.84 14.45 10.51
N LEU A 47 -25.67 15.17 9.74
CA LEU A 47 -25.28 16.40 9.03
C LEU A 47 -24.75 17.52 9.94
N GLN A 48 -25.08 17.46 11.24
CA GLN A 48 -24.66 18.45 12.23
C GLN A 48 -23.27 18.16 12.83
N ASN A 49 -22.72 16.96 12.62
CA ASN A 49 -21.43 16.58 13.19
C ASN A 49 -20.38 16.42 12.07
N PRO A 50 -19.45 17.38 11.91
CA PRO A 50 -18.39 17.28 10.91
C PRO A 50 -17.41 16.12 11.18
N GLY A 51 -17.38 15.60 12.41
CA GLY A 51 -16.58 14.42 12.78
C GLY A 51 -17.14 13.10 12.25
N ALA A 52 -18.43 13.04 11.90
CA ALA A 52 -19.08 11.79 11.48
C ALA A 52 -18.44 11.19 10.22
N VAL A 53 -17.93 12.03 9.30
CA VAL A 53 -17.22 11.57 8.10
C VAL A 53 -15.89 10.89 8.47
N ALA A 54 -15.13 11.50 9.38
CA ALA A 54 -13.85 10.95 9.82
C ALA A 54 -14.04 9.64 10.60
N ASP A 55 -15.05 9.57 11.47
CA ASP A 55 -15.37 8.37 12.23
C ASP A 55 -15.83 7.24 11.32
N PHE A 56 -16.65 7.55 10.31
CA PHE A 56 -17.08 6.58 9.31
C PHE A 56 -15.90 6.05 8.49
N GLN A 57 -14.96 6.91 8.11
CA GLN A 57 -13.76 6.49 7.40
C GLN A 57 -12.92 5.53 8.24
N LYS A 58 -12.73 5.82 9.54
CA LYS A 58 -12.03 4.92 10.46
C LYS A 58 -12.73 3.57 10.61
N LEU A 59 -14.06 3.56 10.72
CA LEU A 59 -14.86 2.33 10.77
C LEU A 59 -14.66 1.46 9.52
N GLN A 60 -14.64 2.10 8.34
CA GLN A 60 -14.42 1.42 7.07
C GLN A 60 -13.01 0.83 6.99
N GLU A 61 -11.99 1.59 7.40
CA GLU A 61 -10.60 1.12 7.45
C GLU A 61 -10.44 -0.07 8.40
N ALA A 62 -11.03 0.00 9.60
CA ALA A 62 -11.04 -1.10 10.57
C ALA A 62 -11.66 -2.37 9.97
N LYS A 63 -12.81 -2.24 9.30
CA LYS A 63 -13.47 -3.36 8.61
C LYS A 63 -12.57 -3.98 7.55
N ASP A 64 -11.92 -3.16 6.72
CA ASP A 64 -11.10 -3.65 5.60
C ASP A 64 -9.81 -4.35 6.06
N VAL A 65 -9.26 -3.95 7.22
CA VAL A 65 -8.11 -4.62 7.85
C VAL A 65 -8.53 -5.91 8.53
N LEU A 66 -9.59 -5.87 9.36
CA LEU A 66 -10.00 -7.02 10.18
C LEU A 66 -10.72 -8.12 9.38
N CYS A 67 -11.37 -7.78 8.26
CA CYS A 67 -12.04 -8.76 7.39
C CYS A 67 -11.03 -9.59 6.57
N ASN A 68 -9.85 -9.05 6.27
CA ASN A 68 -8.83 -9.76 5.51
C ASN A 68 -7.85 -10.46 6.46
N GLN A 69 -7.80 -11.79 6.42
CA GLN A 69 -6.97 -12.58 7.33
C GLN A 69 -5.48 -12.19 7.30
N THR A 70 -4.93 -11.83 6.14
CA THR A 70 -3.53 -11.42 6.00
C THR A 70 -3.30 -10.05 6.61
N LYS A 71 -4.20 -9.09 6.37
CA LYS A 71 -4.10 -7.74 6.97
C LYS A 71 -4.31 -7.78 8.47
N ARG A 72 -5.27 -8.56 8.96
CA ARG A 72 -5.51 -8.81 10.39
C ARG A 72 -4.25 -9.34 11.07
N LYS A 73 -3.62 -10.38 10.52
CA LYS A 73 -2.35 -10.89 11.05
C LYS A 73 -1.26 -9.82 11.13
N ASN A 74 -1.12 -9.00 10.10
CA ASN A 74 -0.13 -7.92 10.09
C ASN A 74 -0.45 -6.84 11.15
N TYR A 75 -1.73 -6.53 11.34
CA TYR A 75 -2.20 -5.62 12.37
C TYR A 75 -1.91 -6.17 13.78
N ASP A 76 -2.19 -7.45 14.01
CA ASP A 76 -1.90 -8.11 15.29
C ASP A 76 -0.40 -8.11 15.60
N LEU A 77 0.44 -8.39 14.59
CA LEU A 77 1.91 -8.31 14.72
C LEU A 77 2.37 -6.88 15.05
N TRP A 78 1.83 -5.88 14.37
CA TRP A 78 2.12 -4.47 14.66
C TRP A 78 1.70 -4.10 16.09
N LYS A 79 0.51 -4.51 16.53
CA LYS A 79 0.00 -4.27 17.90
C LYS A 79 0.90 -4.90 18.97
N ILE A 80 1.33 -6.15 18.76
CA ILE A 80 2.22 -6.86 19.69
C ILE A 80 3.64 -6.26 19.69
N SER A 81 4.11 -5.75 18.55
CA SER A 81 5.46 -5.22 18.42
C SER A 81 5.73 -3.95 19.24
N GLY A 82 4.69 -3.26 19.71
CA GLY A 82 4.83 -2.05 20.54
C GLY A 82 5.49 -0.87 19.79
N ILE A 83 5.44 -0.88 18.46
CA ILE A 83 6.03 0.16 17.62
C ILE A 83 5.22 1.46 17.78
N THR A 84 5.91 2.59 18.00
CA THR A 84 5.27 3.91 18.18
C THR A 84 4.65 4.48 16.91
N VAL A 85 5.06 4.02 15.72
CA VAL A 85 4.48 4.52 14.47
C VAL A 85 3.08 3.96 14.23
N SER A 86 2.17 4.80 13.73
CA SER A 86 0.81 4.41 13.32
C SER A 86 0.83 3.24 12.32
N PHE A 87 -0.17 2.37 12.42
CA PHE A 87 -0.33 1.20 11.53
C PHE A 87 -0.31 1.57 10.03
N HIS A 88 -0.90 2.70 9.65
CA HIS A 88 -0.88 3.19 8.27
C HIS A 88 0.54 3.47 7.78
N ASN A 89 1.32 4.16 8.61
CA ASN A 89 2.70 4.47 8.27
C ASN A 89 3.55 3.20 8.24
N TRP A 90 3.31 2.27 9.17
CA TRP A 90 3.98 0.98 9.19
C TRP A 90 3.70 0.15 7.92
N CYS A 91 2.45 0.13 7.45
CA CYS A 91 2.09 -0.51 6.19
C CYS A 91 2.79 0.15 4.99
N ALA A 92 2.79 1.49 4.93
CA ALA A 92 3.46 2.24 3.86
C ALA A 92 4.98 1.98 3.83
N LEU A 93 5.62 1.92 5.00
CA LEU A 93 7.05 1.59 5.11
C LEU A 93 7.34 0.18 4.63
N ASN A 94 6.48 -0.80 4.96
CA ASN A 94 6.63 -2.18 4.49
C ASN A 94 6.58 -2.26 2.94
N ASP A 95 5.73 -1.46 2.29
CA ASP A 95 5.62 -1.46 0.83
C ASP A 95 6.75 -0.68 0.16
N SER A 96 7.25 0.40 0.78
CA SER A 96 8.43 1.13 0.30
C SER A 96 9.70 0.27 0.32
N VAL A 97 9.92 -0.49 1.40
CA VAL A 97 11.10 -1.39 1.49
C VAL A 97 11.05 -2.47 0.41
N LYS A 98 9.87 -3.00 0.06
CA LYS A 98 9.74 -3.99 -1.01
C LYS A 98 10.10 -3.44 -2.40
N THR A 99 9.80 -2.17 -2.67
CA THR A 99 10.05 -1.55 -3.98
C THR A 99 11.47 -1.02 -4.14
N SER A 100 12.11 -0.64 -3.04
CA SER A 100 13.38 0.11 -3.06
C SER A 100 14.66 -0.75 -2.96
N VAL A 101 14.59 -2.09 -3.00
CA VAL A 101 15.81 -2.94 -2.85
C VAL A 101 16.31 -3.50 -4.20
N HIS A 102 15.65 -3.21 -5.31
CA HIS A 102 16.04 -3.72 -6.63
C HIS A 102 17.37 -3.14 -7.18
N TRP A 103 17.92 -2.08 -6.57
CA TRP A 103 19.23 -1.49 -6.94
C TRP A 103 20.36 -1.78 -5.93
N ALA A 104 20.06 -2.39 -4.78
CA ALA A 104 21.04 -2.64 -3.71
C ALA A 104 21.74 -4.02 -3.83
N VAL A 105 21.28 -4.89 -4.73
CA VAL A 105 22.02 -6.11 -5.11
C VAL A 105 22.99 -5.74 -6.23
N ARG A 106 24.15 -5.20 -5.84
CA ARG A 106 25.31 -5.25 -6.72
C ARG A 106 25.64 -6.73 -6.88
N ASP A 107 25.28 -7.32 -8.02
CA ASP A 107 25.89 -8.57 -8.46
C ASP A 107 27.39 -8.36 -8.37
N ARG A 108 28.01 -8.91 -7.33
CA ARG A 108 29.45 -9.01 -7.23
C ARG A 108 29.84 -10.05 -8.25
N LYS A 109 29.88 -9.64 -9.52
CA LYS A 109 30.76 -10.28 -10.49
C LYS A 109 32.13 -10.16 -9.85
N GLU A 110 32.64 -11.28 -9.36
CA GLU A 110 34.00 -11.36 -8.85
C GLU A 110 34.90 -10.61 -9.82
N PRO A 111 35.70 -9.62 -9.38
CA PRO A 111 36.62 -8.96 -10.27
C PRO A 111 37.58 -10.02 -10.78
N MET A 112 37.33 -10.51 -12.00
CA MET A 112 38.14 -11.52 -12.68
C MET A 112 39.57 -10.99 -12.77
N LEU A 113 40.43 -11.45 -11.88
CA LEU A 113 41.87 -11.39 -12.05
C LEU A 113 42.26 -12.56 -12.96
N GLU A 114 42.06 -12.40 -14.26
CA GLU A 114 42.60 -13.34 -15.25
C GLU A 114 44.10 -13.02 -15.41
N ALA A 115 44.94 -13.81 -14.74
CA ALA A 115 46.39 -13.69 -14.82
C ALA A 115 46.89 -13.98 -16.25
N SER A 116 47.25 -12.94 -16.99
CA SER A 116 47.85 -13.10 -18.32
C SER A 116 49.33 -13.47 -18.19
N LYS A 117 49.61 -14.76 -18.32
CA LYS A 117 50.95 -15.29 -18.60
C LYS A 117 51.32 -14.99 -20.06
N ALA A 118 52.36 -14.18 -20.24
CA ALA A 118 53.35 -14.13 -21.33
C ALA A 118 52.96 -14.26 -22.83
N GLN A 119 53.33 -13.20 -23.57
CA GLN A 119 53.95 -13.14 -24.92
C GLN A 119 53.22 -13.65 -26.19
N VAL A 120 53.10 -12.77 -27.19
CA VAL A 120 53.00 -13.09 -28.64
C VAL A 120 53.85 -12.09 -29.43
N PRO A 121 54.45 -12.45 -30.58
CA PRO A 121 53.89 -11.88 -31.83
C PRO A 121 53.91 -12.86 -33.03
N GLY A 122 52.87 -12.82 -33.86
CA GLY A 122 52.80 -13.60 -35.10
C GLY A 122 51.49 -13.43 -35.91
N SER A 123 51.50 -12.46 -36.82
CA SER A 123 50.77 -12.29 -38.11
C SER A 123 49.61 -13.24 -38.51
N ALA A 124 48.45 -12.68 -38.91
CA ALA A 124 47.93 -12.67 -40.30
C ALA A 124 46.37 -12.58 -40.42
N GLN A 125 45.91 -11.44 -40.96
CA GLN A 125 44.81 -11.15 -41.91
C GLN A 125 43.58 -12.08 -42.08
N SER A 126 42.37 -11.49 -42.11
CA SER A 126 41.47 -11.59 -43.30
C SER A 126 40.28 -10.59 -43.29
N ALA A 127 40.08 -9.96 -44.46
CA ALA A 127 38.96 -9.24 -45.11
C ALA A 127 37.65 -8.94 -44.33
N ARG A 128 37.23 -7.66 -44.19
CA ARG A 128 36.41 -6.80 -45.10
C ARG A 128 34.95 -7.26 -45.31
N THR A 129 34.00 -6.46 -44.80
CA THR A 129 32.98 -5.78 -45.64
C THR A 129 32.39 -4.58 -44.90
N SER A 130 32.31 -3.47 -45.66
CA SER A 130 31.68 -2.19 -45.33
C SER A 130 30.32 -2.15 -46.02
N LEU A 131 29.30 -1.59 -45.37
CA LEU A 131 28.12 -0.91 -45.93
C LEU A 131 27.24 -0.48 -44.72
N CYS A 132 27.18 0.81 -44.36
CA CYS A 132 26.08 1.79 -44.61
C CYS A 132 24.68 1.25 -44.23
N ASP A 133 23.74 1.97 -43.60
CA ASP A 133 23.58 3.38 -43.25
C ASP A 133 22.34 3.49 -42.33
N ALA A 134 22.19 4.65 -41.68
CA ALA A 134 20.95 5.21 -41.12
C ALA A 134 20.28 4.58 -39.87
N LEU A 135 20.67 5.12 -38.70
CA LEU A 135 19.84 5.19 -37.49
C LEU A 135 18.92 6.42 -37.56
N PRO A 136 17.60 6.32 -37.35
CA PRO A 136 16.78 7.50 -37.15
C PRO A 136 16.93 8.04 -35.72
N SER A 137 17.52 9.23 -35.67
CA SER A 137 17.27 10.37 -34.77
C SER A 137 16.45 10.09 -33.50
N SER A 138 17.17 10.02 -32.38
CA SER A 138 16.66 10.22 -31.03
C SER A 138 16.24 11.68 -30.86
N SER A 139 14.97 12.03 -31.17
CA SER A 139 14.52 13.41 -30.93
C SER A 139 13.01 13.66 -30.75
N ASP A 140 12.11 12.69 -30.80
CA ASP A 140 10.66 13.01 -30.69
C ASP A 140 9.84 12.00 -29.88
N TYR A 141 10.28 11.69 -28.65
CA TYR A 141 9.38 11.15 -27.63
C TYR A 141 9.60 11.85 -26.29
N CYS A 142 9.55 13.18 -26.31
CA CYS A 142 9.15 13.97 -25.16
C CYS A 142 7.92 14.78 -25.55
N HIS A 143 6.93 14.77 -24.68
CA HIS A 143 5.64 15.48 -24.76
C HIS A 143 4.52 14.80 -25.55
N GLN A 144 4.01 13.67 -25.06
CA GLN A 144 2.59 13.33 -25.28
C GLN A 144 1.95 12.31 -24.32
N LEU A 145 2.46 12.14 -23.09
CA LEU A 145 1.88 11.21 -22.10
C LEU A 145 1.69 11.83 -20.70
N TRP A 146 1.19 13.07 -20.64
CA TRP A 146 0.65 13.66 -19.39
C TRP A 146 -0.62 14.47 -19.68
N ARG A 147 -1.62 13.84 -20.29
CA ARG A 147 -3.02 14.24 -20.06
C ARG A 147 -3.51 13.47 -18.83
N LEU A 148 -3.08 13.91 -17.65
CA LEU A 148 -3.84 13.64 -16.42
C LEU A 148 -5.19 14.33 -16.59
N VAL A 149 -6.18 13.56 -17.06
CA VAL A 149 -7.57 13.88 -16.73
C VAL A 149 -7.63 13.80 -15.20
N PRO A 150 -8.08 14.84 -14.49
CA PRO A 150 -8.49 14.66 -13.12
C PRO A 150 -9.75 13.79 -13.21
N ASP A 151 -9.60 12.47 -13.06
CA ASP A 151 -10.76 11.62 -12.87
C ASP A 151 -11.27 11.89 -11.46
N SER A 152 -12.08 12.94 -11.46
CA SER A 152 -13.08 13.36 -10.52
C SER A 152 -13.10 12.59 -9.21
N SER A 153 -12.83 13.34 -8.14
CA SER A 153 -13.16 13.04 -6.75
C SER A 153 -14.63 12.64 -6.50
N THR A 154 -15.47 12.57 -7.54
CA THR A 154 -16.87 12.14 -7.50
C THR A 154 -17.08 10.64 -7.69
N SER A 155 -16.10 9.87 -8.19
CA SER A 155 -16.27 8.41 -8.38
C SER A 155 -16.47 7.68 -7.04
N LEU A 156 -15.75 8.11 -5.99
CA LEU A 156 -15.94 7.59 -4.63
C LEU A 156 -17.34 7.93 -4.11
N LEU A 157 -17.77 9.20 -4.24
CA LEU A 157 -19.11 9.69 -3.86
C LEU A 157 -20.25 9.05 -4.64
N GLN A 158 -20.00 8.55 -5.84
CA GLN A 158 -20.99 7.87 -6.68
C GLN A 158 -21.13 6.39 -6.32
N ARG A 159 -20.05 5.73 -5.88
CA ARG A 159 -20.11 4.38 -5.28
C ARG A 159 -20.78 4.37 -3.90
N PHE A 160 -20.78 5.49 -3.18
CA PHE A 160 -21.55 5.65 -1.93
C PHE A 160 -23.07 5.71 -2.13
N ARG A 161 -23.55 6.02 -3.35
CA ARG A 161 -24.99 6.11 -3.65
C ARG A 161 -25.62 4.79 -4.08
N ASN A 162 -24.82 3.90 -4.68
CA ASN A 162 -25.28 2.60 -5.16
C ASN A 162 -24.69 1.51 -4.25
N TYR A 163 -25.47 1.14 -3.23
CA TYR A 163 -25.14 0.09 -2.26
C TYR A 163 -24.79 -1.25 -2.92
N GLU A 164 -23.51 -1.54 -3.09
CA GLU A 164 -22.98 -2.90 -3.08
C GLU A 164 -22.39 -3.14 -1.69
N ILE A 165 -23.18 -3.79 -0.83
CA ILE A 165 -22.74 -4.41 0.43
C ILE A 165 -22.46 -5.88 0.15
#